data_AF-A0A2S7PR44-F1
#
_entry.id   AF-A0A2S7PR44-F1
#
_cell.length_a   1.000
_cell.length_b   1.000
_cell.length_c   1.000
_cell.angle_alpha   90.00
_cell.angle_beta   90.00
_cell.angle_gamma   90.00
#
_symmetry.space_group_name_H-M   'P 1'
#
loop_
_entity.id
_entity.type
_entity.pdbx_description
1 polymer ?
#
loop_
_entity_poly.entity_id
_entity_poly.type
_entity_poly.pdbx_seq_one_letter_code
_entity_poly.pdbx_strand_id
1 'polypeptide(L)'
;MRSNFFTLAVGLVLSGVSFALPADSQDPGFLAFLSKRAIVSPDNTCGNSYAGSNNSYKCDATVNAGGCCSTYGYCGNTTDFCGTGCQTAFGTCTGATTQPSEDSFLCGPSNGGLSCTGGLCCSQAGYCGNTTDYCDAGCQSAYGSCDATLDPSTGGTCGPNFGGATCGGNQCCSSEKFSWGNTDFNKVSGYCGTTQDYCADPGSCMLGYGRCDSDATPAGPSTANAVRDLKGPITYTDDIYDCVQSNVVALTYDDGPYNYTSDLLDILKSYGFQATFFITGNNNGKGEIDITEPYPSLIKRMIAEGHQVASHTWSHYSLSNISHELRMSQMVKNEMAFNNIIGMWPTYMRPPYSDCTQASGCWADMQTLGYHRVYFDLDTQDYLNPLPTQIQNSKSIVQAALGVTTTNDYLSIQHDIVQQSVGNLSSYYFDLIKAKGWKGVTVGECLGDTDKSNWYRTLSGSTASSTISPTAGVSTSTSVSTKTSVTSTVVATTVVSSTSSKFTTSVAPSSIKTSKTTTSVVATPTAPTTPAKSCAVKAGDWCGNVTPFDNLRTCQKSSATCYSDSLDCVTNAGWKNVKTCGTFTAICQKMTLYCLKCLKQGCSNTAFGY
;
A
#
# COMPACT_ATOMS: atom_id res chain seq x y z
N MET A 1 28.72 43.50 20.77
CA MET A 1 28.61 43.54 22.26
C MET A 1 27.27 42.89 22.57
N ARG A 2 27.16 41.74 23.25
CA ARG A 2 27.26 41.52 24.73
C ARG A 2 26.48 42.61 25.50
N SER A 3 25.51 42.31 26.37
CA SER A 3 25.28 41.10 27.19
C SER A 3 23.82 40.61 27.10
N ASN A 4 23.49 39.31 27.13
CA ASN A 4 23.54 38.35 28.25
C ASN A 4 22.64 38.70 29.46
N PHE A 5 21.55 37.95 29.62
CA PHE A 5 20.97 37.58 30.93
C PHE A 5 20.48 36.13 30.87
N PHE A 6 20.61 35.40 31.98
CA PHE A 6 20.34 33.97 32.11
C PHE A 6 19.99 33.69 33.57
N THR A 7 18.93 32.91 33.87
CA THR A 7 18.80 31.98 35.02
C THR A 7 17.41 31.32 35.03
N LEU A 8 17.38 30.08 35.52
CA LEU A 8 16.27 29.13 35.59
C LEU A 8 15.02 29.61 36.35
N ALA A 9 13.87 29.05 35.98
CA ALA A 9 12.95 28.44 36.93
C ALA A 9 12.32 27.17 36.32
N VAL A 10 12.27 26.08 37.08
CA VAL A 10 11.52 24.85 36.73
C VAL A 10 10.24 24.83 37.56
N GLY A 11 9.09 24.60 36.92
CA GLY A 11 7.79 24.61 37.59
C GLY A 11 6.80 23.65 36.94
N LEU A 12 6.75 22.41 37.42
CA LEU A 12 5.79 21.41 36.99
C LEU A 12 4.43 21.66 37.67
N VAL A 13 3.38 21.90 36.89
CA VAL A 13 1.99 21.86 37.37
C VAL A 13 1.14 21.08 36.37
N LEU A 14 0.71 19.88 36.76
CA LEU A 14 -0.39 19.20 36.08
C LEU A 14 -1.71 19.76 36.63
N SER A 15 -2.51 20.36 35.76
CA SER A 15 -3.94 20.60 36.00
C SER A 15 -4.71 20.02 34.82
N GLY A 16 -5.42 18.91 35.04
CA GLY A 16 -6.11 18.19 33.98
C GLY A 16 -7.24 19.01 33.37
N VAL A 17 -7.28 19.09 32.03
CA VAL A 17 -8.41 19.62 31.27
C VAL A 17 -9.16 18.44 30.66
N SER A 18 -10.30 18.09 31.25
CA SER A 18 -11.23 17.16 30.62
C SER A 18 -11.82 17.82 29.39
N PHE A 19 -11.45 17.36 28.19
CA PHE A 19 -12.06 17.79 26.94
C PHE A 19 -13.51 17.28 26.86
N ALA A 20 -14.44 18.10 27.35
CA ALA A 20 -15.85 17.91 27.12
C ALA A 20 -16.14 18.18 25.63
N LEU A 21 -16.65 17.17 24.92
CA LEU A 21 -17.09 17.31 23.54
C LEU A 21 -18.26 18.32 23.48
N PRO A 22 -18.26 19.28 22.54
CA PRO A 22 -19.40 20.17 22.34
C PRO A 22 -20.58 19.36 21.79
N ALA A 23 -21.67 19.31 22.55
CA ALA A 23 -22.83 18.47 22.26
C ALA A 23 -23.83 19.13 21.29
N ASP A 24 -23.38 19.48 20.08
CA ASP A 24 -24.31 19.77 18.97
C ASP A 24 -23.67 19.50 17.59
N SER A 25 -23.79 18.25 17.11
CA SER A 25 -23.34 17.83 15.77
C SER A 25 -24.08 16.57 15.28
N GLN A 26 -25.36 16.43 15.66
CA GLN A 26 -26.19 15.26 15.36
C GLN A 26 -27.35 15.64 14.44
N ASP A 27 -27.06 15.82 13.15
CA ASP A 27 -28.09 15.72 12.10
C ASP A 27 -28.22 14.25 11.67
N PRO A 28 -29.29 13.53 12.08
CA PRO A 28 -29.51 12.16 11.64
C PRO A 28 -29.84 12.06 10.14
N GLY A 29 -30.21 13.15 9.48
CA GLY A 29 -30.41 13.21 8.03
C GLY A 29 -29.12 12.99 7.25
N PHE A 30 -28.01 13.57 7.71
CA PHE A 30 -26.69 13.41 7.08
C PHE A 30 -26.19 11.96 7.13
N LEU A 31 -26.27 11.30 8.30
CA LEU A 31 -25.89 9.89 8.44
C LEU A 31 -26.80 8.96 7.61
N ALA A 32 -28.08 9.31 7.44
CA ALA A 32 -29.02 8.56 6.60
C ALA A 32 -28.77 8.71 5.08
N PHE A 33 -28.07 9.77 4.64
CA PHE A 33 -27.75 9.99 3.23
C PHE A 33 -26.69 8.99 2.71
N LEU A 34 -25.66 8.72 3.52
CA LEU A 34 -24.60 7.76 3.22
C LEU A 34 -25.13 6.31 3.06
N SER A 35 -26.25 5.98 3.69
CA SER A 35 -26.82 4.63 3.78
C SER A 35 -27.46 4.10 2.47
N LYS A 36 -27.43 4.83 1.35
CA LYS A 36 -28.21 4.52 0.12
C LYS A 36 -27.43 4.25 -1.16
N ARG A 37 -26.14 3.92 -1.08
CA ARG A 37 -25.42 3.20 -2.15
C ARG A 37 -24.84 1.91 -1.60
N ALA A 38 -25.00 0.82 -2.35
CA ALA A 38 -24.30 -0.43 -2.04
C ALA A 38 -22.87 -0.31 -2.56
N ILE A 39 -21.91 -0.23 -1.64
CA ILE A 39 -20.49 -0.03 -1.92
C ILE A 39 -19.81 -1.41 -1.99
N VAL A 40 -18.79 -1.56 -2.84
CA VAL A 40 -17.97 -2.79 -2.90
C VAL A 40 -17.10 -2.87 -1.63
N SER A 41 -16.96 -4.06 -1.05
CA SER A 41 -16.31 -4.26 0.24
C SER A 41 -14.83 -3.85 0.21
N PRO A 42 -14.39 -2.89 1.05
CA PRO A 42 -13.00 -2.41 1.09
C PRO A 42 -12.09 -3.24 2.02
N ASP A 43 -12.68 -4.12 2.82
CA ASP A 43 -12.01 -4.87 3.91
C ASP A 43 -12.33 -6.38 3.89
N ASN A 44 -12.98 -6.86 2.81
CA ASN A 44 -13.57 -8.19 2.68
C ASN A 44 -14.66 -8.53 3.72
N THR A 45 -15.27 -7.56 4.41
CA THR A 45 -16.50 -7.76 5.20
C THR A 45 -17.74 -7.35 4.41
N CYS A 46 -18.90 -8.00 4.64
CA CYS A 46 -20.07 -7.83 3.79
C CYS A 46 -21.42 -8.10 4.48
N GLY A 47 -22.44 -7.37 4.04
CA GLY A 47 -23.83 -7.59 4.43
C GLY A 47 -24.14 -7.38 5.91
N ASN A 48 -25.12 -8.13 6.40
CA ASN A 48 -25.86 -7.78 7.62
C ASN A 48 -25.51 -8.67 8.83
N SER A 49 -24.80 -9.77 8.60
CA SER A 49 -24.52 -10.80 9.61
C SER A 49 -23.09 -10.75 10.13
N TYR A 50 -22.91 -10.94 11.43
CA TYR A 50 -21.61 -11.05 12.13
C TYR A 50 -20.61 -9.94 11.74
N ALA A 51 -19.52 -10.26 11.01
CA ALA A 51 -18.50 -9.27 10.64
C ALA A 51 -19.02 -8.15 9.72
N GLY A 52 -20.06 -8.43 8.92
CA GLY A 52 -20.72 -7.40 8.13
C GLY A 52 -21.42 -6.35 8.99
N SER A 53 -22.04 -6.74 10.11
CA SER A 53 -22.65 -5.81 11.08
C SER A 53 -23.62 -4.73 10.50
N ASN A 54 -24.22 -4.99 9.33
CA ASN A 54 -25.05 -4.07 8.52
C ASN A 54 -24.27 -2.95 7.80
N ASN A 55 -22.97 -3.15 7.55
CA ASN A 55 -22.14 -2.27 6.70
C ASN A 55 -22.69 -2.09 5.27
N SER A 56 -23.62 -2.96 4.85
CA SER A 56 -24.26 -2.95 3.53
C SER A 56 -23.30 -3.13 2.34
N TYR A 57 -22.06 -3.52 2.61
CA TYR A 57 -21.05 -3.77 1.58
C TYR A 57 -21.36 -5.05 0.80
N LYS A 58 -21.00 -5.04 -0.49
CA LYS A 58 -21.10 -6.19 -1.40
C LYS A 58 -19.73 -6.72 -1.78
N CYS A 59 -19.64 -8.02 -1.98
CA CYS A 59 -18.47 -8.67 -2.52
C CYS A 59 -18.47 -8.58 -4.04
N ASP A 60 -17.38 -8.07 -4.62
CA ASP A 60 -17.12 -8.13 -6.06
C ASP A 60 -16.00 -9.14 -6.35
N ALA A 61 -16.18 -9.96 -7.38
CA ALA A 61 -15.23 -11.00 -7.75
C ALA A 61 -13.91 -10.47 -8.36
N THR A 62 -13.83 -9.17 -8.66
CA THR A 62 -12.63 -8.49 -9.18
C THR A 62 -11.88 -7.68 -8.12
N VAL A 63 -12.51 -7.37 -6.98
CA VAL A 63 -11.96 -6.50 -5.92
C VAL A 63 -11.72 -7.24 -4.60
N ASN A 64 -12.53 -8.27 -4.32
CA ASN A 64 -12.45 -9.05 -3.08
C ASN A 64 -11.82 -10.43 -3.31
N ALA A 65 -11.55 -11.15 -2.22
CA ALA A 65 -11.17 -12.58 -2.25
C ALA A 65 -12.22 -13.51 -2.91
N GLY A 66 -13.33 -12.95 -3.37
CA GLY A 66 -14.30 -13.54 -4.28
C GLY A 66 -15.67 -12.89 -4.15
N GLY A 67 -16.52 -13.08 -5.17
CA GLY A 67 -17.84 -12.43 -5.25
C GLY A 67 -18.89 -12.93 -4.26
N CYS A 68 -18.64 -13.98 -3.47
CA CYS A 68 -19.62 -14.55 -2.55
C CYS A 68 -19.53 -13.93 -1.15
N CYS A 69 -20.64 -13.46 -0.61
CA CYS A 69 -20.72 -13.00 0.77
C CYS A 69 -21.16 -14.13 1.70
N SER A 70 -20.25 -14.64 2.53
CA SER A 70 -20.51 -15.74 3.47
C SER A 70 -21.58 -15.41 4.51
N THR A 71 -22.13 -16.46 5.13
CA THR A 71 -23.05 -16.38 6.29
C THR A 71 -22.48 -15.55 7.45
N TYR A 72 -21.15 -15.50 7.58
CA TYR A 72 -20.42 -14.79 8.63
C TYR A 72 -20.03 -13.35 8.26
N GLY A 73 -20.48 -12.86 7.11
CA GLY A 73 -20.26 -11.48 6.67
C GLY A 73 -18.83 -11.21 6.20
N TYR A 74 -18.22 -12.18 5.51
CA TYR A 74 -16.95 -12.03 4.79
C TYR A 74 -17.07 -12.41 3.31
N CYS A 75 -16.26 -11.77 2.45
CA CYS A 75 -16.13 -12.06 1.03
C CYS A 75 -15.14 -13.19 0.72
N GLY A 76 -15.45 -14.01 -0.29
CA GLY A 76 -14.59 -15.11 -0.74
C GLY A 76 -15.14 -15.85 -1.96
N ASN A 77 -14.36 -16.77 -2.51
CA ASN A 77 -14.71 -17.57 -3.70
C ASN A 77 -14.93 -19.06 -3.42
N THR A 78 -14.60 -19.57 -2.22
CA THR A 78 -14.68 -21.01 -1.92
C THR A 78 -16.07 -21.44 -1.45
N THR A 79 -16.29 -22.75 -1.32
CA THR A 79 -17.55 -23.35 -0.82
C THR A 79 -18.00 -22.80 0.54
N ASP A 80 -17.07 -22.39 1.41
CA ASP A 80 -17.40 -21.83 2.74
C ASP A 80 -18.01 -20.41 2.64
N PHE A 81 -17.81 -19.74 1.52
CA PHE A 81 -18.33 -18.39 1.24
C PHE A 81 -19.52 -18.42 0.27
N CYS A 82 -19.45 -19.26 -0.77
CA CYS A 82 -20.48 -19.41 -1.80
C CYS A 82 -21.59 -20.43 -1.45
N GLY A 83 -21.43 -21.20 -0.38
CA GLY A 83 -22.30 -22.30 0.00
C GLY A 83 -23.49 -21.92 0.89
N THR A 84 -23.91 -22.86 1.73
CA THR A 84 -25.12 -22.76 2.56
C THR A 84 -25.10 -21.56 3.51
N GLY A 85 -25.98 -20.59 3.25
CA GLY A 85 -26.11 -19.36 4.04
C GLY A 85 -25.42 -18.12 3.44
N CYS A 86 -24.80 -18.25 2.26
CA CYS A 86 -24.30 -17.12 1.50
C CYS A 86 -25.39 -16.04 1.31
N GLN A 87 -25.05 -14.80 1.65
CA GLN A 87 -25.96 -13.66 1.69
C GLN A 87 -26.16 -13.08 0.28
N THR A 88 -27.12 -13.61 -0.47
CA THR A 88 -27.40 -13.28 -1.89
C THR A 88 -27.65 -11.80 -2.20
N ALA A 89 -28.06 -10.99 -1.22
CA ALA A 89 -28.18 -9.55 -1.38
C ALA A 89 -26.82 -8.84 -1.52
N PHE A 90 -25.74 -9.46 -1.04
CA PHE A 90 -24.41 -8.90 -0.87
C PHE A 90 -23.30 -9.68 -1.59
N GLY A 91 -23.63 -10.71 -2.37
CA GLY A 91 -22.66 -11.43 -3.20
C GLY A 91 -23.28 -12.42 -4.17
N THR A 92 -22.52 -12.80 -5.19
CA THR A 92 -22.89 -13.77 -6.23
C THR A 92 -22.78 -15.20 -5.71
N CYS A 93 -23.78 -15.67 -4.96
CA CYS A 93 -23.84 -17.02 -4.38
C CYS A 93 -24.08 -18.13 -5.42
N THR A 94 -23.17 -18.24 -6.40
CA THR A 94 -23.12 -19.25 -7.46
C THR A 94 -21.80 -20.00 -7.36
N GLY A 95 -21.80 -21.31 -7.62
CA GLY A 95 -20.71 -22.22 -7.26
C GLY A 95 -19.32 -21.79 -7.76
N ALA A 96 -18.32 -22.00 -6.90
CA ALA A 96 -16.93 -21.58 -7.05
C ALA A 96 -16.29 -21.94 -8.40
N THR A 97 -15.69 -20.94 -9.06
CA THR A 97 -14.75 -21.14 -10.18
C THR A 97 -13.32 -21.15 -9.66
N THR A 98 -12.51 -22.13 -10.08
CA THR A 98 -11.11 -22.26 -9.67
C THR A 98 -10.18 -21.35 -10.49
N GLN A 99 -9.38 -20.54 -9.81
CA GLN A 99 -8.32 -19.69 -10.36
C GLN A 99 -7.06 -19.73 -9.46
N PRO A 100 -5.87 -19.32 -9.95
CA PRO A 100 -4.59 -19.81 -9.45
C PRO A 100 -4.06 -19.11 -8.19
N SER A 101 -2.98 -19.68 -7.64
CA SER A 101 -2.33 -19.28 -6.39
C SER A 101 -1.19 -18.27 -6.57
N GLU A 102 -1.22 -17.19 -5.78
CA GLU A 102 -0.02 -16.43 -5.41
C GLU A 102 0.56 -17.01 -4.10
N ASP A 103 1.49 -17.97 -4.21
CA ASP A 103 2.18 -18.60 -3.06
C ASP A 103 3.68 -18.71 -3.35
N SER A 104 4.41 -17.59 -3.23
CA SER A 104 5.85 -17.49 -3.55
C SER A 104 6.80 -18.11 -2.51
N PHE A 105 6.28 -18.68 -1.42
CA PHE A 105 7.05 -19.26 -0.31
C PHE A 105 6.96 -20.78 -0.20
N LEU A 106 6.09 -21.43 -0.99
CA LEU A 106 5.84 -22.88 -0.93
C LEU A 106 6.35 -23.60 -2.18
N CYS A 107 6.84 -24.82 -1.98
CA CYS A 107 7.40 -25.64 -3.06
C CYS A 107 7.25 -27.15 -2.77
N GLY A 108 7.55 -27.97 -3.77
CA GLY A 108 7.61 -29.43 -3.63
C GLY A 108 6.27 -30.13 -3.83
N PRO A 109 6.27 -31.47 -3.86
CA PRO A 109 5.10 -32.28 -4.22
C PRO A 109 3.98 -32.19 -3.17
N SER A 110 4.33 -31.91 -1.92
CA SER A 110 3.38 -31.67 -0.82
C SER A 110 2.54 -30.41 -1.02
N ASN A 111 3.06 -29.43 -1.78
CA ASN A 111 2.43 -28.14 -2.04
C ASN A 111 2.02 -28.04 -3.53
N GLY A 112 1.36 -29.09 -4.04
CA GLY A 112 0.85 -29.12 -5.42
C GLY A 112 1.90 -29.21 -6.52
N GLY A 113 3.18 -29.35 -6.19
CA GLY A 113 4.28 -29.33 -7.15
C GLY A 113 4.76 -27.92 -7.53
N LEU A 114 4.47 -26.90 -6.71
CA LEU A 114 5.01 -25.55 -6.86
C LEU A 114 6.56 -25.57 -6.83
N SER A 115 7.16 -24.60 -7.51
CA SER A 115 8.62 -24.43 -7.60
C SER A 115 9.04 -23.03 -7.19
N CYS A 116 10.15 -22.94 -6.47
CA CYS A 116 10.71 -21.68 -6.00
C CYS A 116 11.17 -20.78 -7.16
N THR A 117 10.74 -19.52 -7.11
CA THR A 117 11.20 -18.46 -8.01
C THR A 117 12.47 -17.79 -7.46
N GLY A 118 13.08 -16.89 -8.24
CA GLY A 118 14.23 -16.09 -7.79
C GLY A 118 15.53 -16.87 -7.53
N GLY A 119 15.60 -18.16 -7.88
CA GLY A 119 16.77 -19.01 -7.62
C GLY A 119 16.81 -19.62 -6.21
N LEU A 120 15.76 -19.47 -5.41
CA LEU A 120 15.72 -19.99 -4.03
C LEU A 120 15.75 -21.54 -3.98
N CYS A 121 16.29 -22.06 -2.89
CA CYS A 121 16.34 -23.48 -2.54
C CYS A 121 14.98 -23.96 -2.01
N CYS A 122 14.55 -25.16 -2.41
CA CYS A 122 13.33 -25.77 -1.89
C CYS A 122 13.66 -26.76 -0.76
N SER A 123 13.44 -26.36 0.49
CA SER A 123 13.67 -27.21 1.67
C SER A 123 12.89 -28.53 1.62
N GLN A 124 13.35 -29.56 2.37
CA GLN A 124 12.63 -30.83 2.52
C GLN A 124 11.20 -30.64 3.10
N ALA A 125 10.99 -29.56 3.86
CA ALA A 125 9.71 -29.20 4.45
C ALA A 125 8.73 -28.54 3.46
N GLY A 126 9.17 -28.26 2.22
CA GLY A 126 8.33 -27.67 1.17
C GLY A 126 8.24 -26.14 1.19
N TYR A 127 9.26 -25.46 1.72
CA TYR A 127 9.37 -24.01 1.74
C TYR A 127 10.57 -23.52 0.93
N CYS A 128 10.45 -22.34 0.34
CA CYS A 128 11.52 -21.65 -0.37
C CYS A 128 12.39 -20.80 0.57
N GLY A 129 13.70 -20.78 0.35
CA GLY A 129 14.67 -19.96 1.10
C GLY A 129 16.09 -20.09 0.56
N ASN A 130 17.05 -19.41 1.18
CA ASN A 130 18.45 -19.31 0.72
C ASN A 130 19.49 -19.55 1.82
N THR A 131 19.10 -20.12 2.97
CA THR A 131 20.04 -20.57 4.00
C THR A 131 20.26 -22.09 3.91
N THR A 132 21.27 -22.59 4.64
CA THR A 132 21.57 -24.03 4.81
C THR A 132 20.33 -24.88 5.07
N ASP A 133 19.41 -24.38 5.91
CA ASP A 133 18.16 -25.07 6.30
C ASP A 133 17.22 -25.36 5.11
N TYR A 134 17.45 -24.70 3.97
CA TYR A 134 16.70 -24.85 2.72
C TYR A 134 17.53 -25.48 1.60
N CYS A 135 18.84 -25.25 1.58
CA CYS A 135 19.74 -25.63 0.48
C CYS A 135 20.51 -26.95 0.72
N ASP A 136 20.64 -27.40 1.97
CA ASP A 136 21.47 -28.56 2.34
C ASP A 136 20.73 -29.91 2.13
N ALA A 137 21.19 -30.95 2.83
CA ALA A 137 20.70 -32.33 2.72
C ALA A 137 19.18 -32.43 2.96
N GLY A 138 18.44 -32.71 1.89
CA GLY A 138 16.97 -32.76 1.88
C GLY A 138 16.32 -31.76 0.93
N CYS A 139 17.09 -30.81 0.36
CA CYS A 139 16.60 -29.91 -0.67
C CYS A 139 16.05 -30.65 -1.91
N GLN A 140 14.94 -30.15 -2.45
CA GLN A 140 14.13 -30.78 -3.49
C GLN A 140 14.40 -30.16 -4.87
N SER A 141 15.42 -30.65 -5.57
CA SER A 141 15.97 -30.02 -6.79
C SER A 141 15.05 -29.97 -8.02
N ALA A 142 13.93 -30.70 -8.00
CA ALA A 142 12.87 -30.57 -9.01
C ALA A 142 11.99 -29.31 -8.80
N TYR A 143 12.12 -28.63 -7.66
CA TYR A 143 11.22 -27.57 -7.19
C TYR A 143 11.96 -26.33 -6.63
N GLY A 144 13.28 -26.25 -6.79
CA GLY A 144 14.11 -25.13 -6.35
C GLY A 144 15.60 -25.40 -6.60
N SER A 145 16.45 -24.39 -6.49
CA SER A 145 17.89 -24.57 -6.71
C SER A 145 18.56 -25.18 -5.49
N CYS A 146 18.99 -26.43 -5.56
CA CYS A 146 19.68 -27.10 -4.44
C CYS A 146 21.19 -26.87 -4.47
N ASP A 147 21.55 -25.60 -4.50
CA ASP A 147 22.93 -25.13 -4.51
C ASP A 147 23.07 -23.97 -3.52
N ALA A 148 23.67 -24.28 -2.36
CA ALA A 148 23.99 -23.29 -1.34
C ALA A 148 25.04 -22.25 -1.79
N THR A 149 25.65 -22.40 -2.98
CA THR A 149 26.53 -21.40 -3.60
C THR A 149 25.78 -20.33 -4.40
N LEU A 150 24.44 -20.36 -4.42
CA LEU A 150 23.62 -19.14 -4.65
C LEU A 150 23.59 -18.23 -3.40
N ASP A 151 24.79 -18.02 -2.86
CA ASP A 151 25.14 -17.15 -1.76
C ASP A 151 25.24 -15.70 -2.29
N PRO A 152 24.77 -14.68 -1.55
CA PRO A 152 25.11 -13.27 -1.83
C PRO A 152 26.62 -12.98 -2.01
N SER A 153 27.53 -13.88 -1.60
CA SER A 153 28.98 -13.80 -1.87
C SER A 153 29.41 -14.08 -3.33
N THR A 154 28.50 -14.50 -4.22
CA THR A 154 28.75 -14.49 -5.68
C THR A 154 28.77 -13.07 -6.26
N GLY A 155 28.22 -12.10 -5.53
CA GLY A 155 28.62 -10.71 -5.64
C GLY A 155 29.79 -10.41 -4.71
N GLY A 156 30.71 -9.55 -5.16
CA GLY A 156 31.71 -8.97 -4.25
C GLY A 156 31.04 -8.14 -3.15
N THR A 157 31.79 -7.83 -2.10
CA THR A 157 31.39 -6.76 -1.17
C THR A 157 31.66 -5.39 -1.78
N CYS A 158 30.87 -4.40 -1.40
CA CYS A 158 30.84 -3.07 -1.99
C CYS A 158 30.49 -1.98 -0.98
N GLY A 159 30.73 -0.71 -1.31
CA GLY A 159 30.43 0.41 -0.42
C GLY A 159 31.58 0.83 0.50
N PRO A 160 31.40 1.91 1.28
CA PRO A 160 32.46 2.55 2.04
C PRO A 160 33.02 1.65 3.15
N ASN A 161 32.17 0.81 3.75
CA ASN A 161 32.55 -0.14 4.81
C ASN A 161 33.51 -1.25 4.30
N PHE A 162 33.56 -1.47 2.98
CA PHE A 162 34.37 -2.49 2.33
C PHE A 162 35.50 -1.85 1.50
N GLY A 163 36.11 -0.78 2.05
CA GLY A 163 37.23 -0.08 1.43
C GLY A 163 36.86 0.75 0.20
N GLY A 164 35.57 1.00 -0.03
CA GLY A 164 35.07 1.67 -1.23
C GLY A 164 34.97 0.77 -2.46
N ALA A 165 34.93 -0.56 -2.29
CA ALA A 165 34.76 -1.51 -3.38
C ALA A 165 33.46 -1.29 -4.17
N THR A 166 33.48 -1.60 -5.47
CA THR A 166 32.38 -1.37 -6.41
C THR A 166 31.95 -2.67 -7.10
N CYS A 167 30.66 -2.84 -7.32
CA CYS A 167 30.09 -3.98 -8.06
C CYS A 167 30.49 -4.00 -9.53
N GLY A 168 30.58 -5.21 -10.10
CA GLY A 168 30.99 -5.42 -11.48
C GLY A 168 29.82 -5.57 -12.46
N GLY A 169 30.00 -5.08 -13.69
CA GLY A 169 29.02 -5.25 -14.78
C GLY A 169 27.68 -4.60 -14.45
N ASN A 170 26.61 -5.40 -14.42
CA ASN A 170 25.24 -4.95 -14.16
C ASN A 170 24.81 -5.14 -12.69
N GLN A 171 25.74 -5.43 -11.77
CA GLN A 171 25.44 -5.61 -10.35
C GLN A 171 25.23 -4.27 -9.63
N CYS A 172 24.26 -4.28 -8.74
CA CYS A 172 23.82 -3.23 -7.84
C CYS A 172 24.39 -3.47 -6.45
N CYS A 173 24.79 -2.42 -5.73
CA CYS A 173 25.32 -2.54 -4.37
C CYS A 173 24.18 -2.35 -3.36
N SER A 174 23.92 -3.31 -2.48
CA SER A 174 22.85 -3.18 -1.48
C SER A 174 23.15 -2.07 -0.47
N SER A 175 22.16 -1.24 -0.17
CA SER A 175 22.17 -0.31 0.97
C SER A 175 21.33 -0.84 2.13
N GLU A 176 21.45 -0.22 3.31
CA GLU A 176 20.52 -0.46 4.41
C GLU A 176 19.15 0.13 4.04
N LYS A 177 18.19 -0.73 3.67
CA LYS A 177 16.85 -0.31 3.25
C LYS A 177 16.20 0.55 4.33
N PHE A 178 15.90 1.81 3.99
CA PHE A 178 15.07 2.70 4.80
C PHE A 178 13.61 2.25 4.72
N SER A 179 13.30 1.13 5.37
CA SER A 179 11.97 0.51 5.31
C SER A 179 10.99 1.24 6.21
N TRP A 180 10.10 2.03 5.63
CA TRP A 180 8.86 2.40 6.28
C TRP A 180 8.07 1.12 6.59
N GLY A 181 7.90 0.81 7.87
CA GLY A 181 7.40 -0.50 8.34
C GLY A 181 8.50 -1.40 8.89
N ASN A 182 8.43 -1.65 10.20
CA ASN A 182 9.39 -2.42 10.99
C ASN A 182 9.12 -3.93 10.90
N THR A 183 9.64 -4.60 9.86
CA THR A 183 9.66 -6.08 9.76
C THR A 183 10.92 -6.71 9.15
N ASP A 184 11.70 -5.99 8.33
CA ASP A 184 12.76 -6.59 7.47
C ASP A 184 14.08 -6.88 8.21
N PHE A 185 14.01 -7.73 9.24
CA PHE A 185 15.16 -8.27 9.99
C PHE A 185 15.99 -9.28 9.16
N ASN A 186 16.56 -8.87 8.01
CA ASN A 186 17.73 -9.54 7.40
C ASN A 186 18.40 -8.84 6.19
N LYS A 187 18.09 -7.59 5.82
CA LYS A 187 18.82 -6.95 4.70
C LYS A 187 20.27 -6.64 5.07
N VAL A 188 21.21 -7.20 4.30
CA VAL A 188 22.66 -7.02 4.46
C VAL A 188 23.17 -5.98 3.47
N SER A 189 23.73 -4.89 3.99
CA SER A 189 24.27 -3.76 3.21
C SER A 189 25.72 -4.02 2.78
N GLY A 190 26.09 -3.54 1.59
CA GLY A 190 27.42 -3.65 1.01
C GLY A 190 27.71 -4.97 0.29
N TYR A 191 26.70 -5.56 -0.35
CA TYR A 191 26.81 -6.78 -1.17
C TYR A 191 26.34 -6.51 -2.60
N CYS A 192 26.94 -7.18 -3.59
CA CYS A 192 26.57 -7.02 -4.98
C CYS A 192 25.49 -8.01 -5.43
N GLY A 193 24.45 -7.54 -6.11
CA GLY A 193 23.36 -8.39 -6.63
C GLY A 193 22.63 -7.76 -7.80
N THR A 194 21.74 -8.49 -8.46
CA THR A 194 20.99 -8.01 -9.64
C THR A 194 19.46 -8.06 -9.46
N THR A 195 18.98 -8.34 -8.25
CA THR A 195 17.53 -8.35 -7.95
C THR A 195 17.08 -7.00 -7.40
N GLN A 196 15.77 -6.75 -7.44
CA GLN A 196 15.14 -5.52 -6.94
C GLN A 196 15.60 -5.15 -5.52
N ASP A 197 15.88 -6.15 -4.67
CA ASP A 197 16.37 -5.95 -3.30
C ASP A 197 17.77 -5.32 -3.17
N TYR A 198 18.54 -5.25 -4.25
CA TYR A 198 19.84 -4.59 -4.36
C TYR A 198 19.80 -3.35 -5.28
N CYS A 199 18.84 -3.31 -6.20
CA CYS A 199 18.83 -2.36 -7.32
C CYS A 199 17.79 -1.24 -7.18
N ALA A 200 16.74 -1.43 -6.39
CA ALA A 200 15.62 -0.50 -6.32
C ALA A 200 15.95 0.78 -5.54
N ASP A 201 15.72 1.92 -6.15
CA ASP A 201 15.75 3.22 -5.49
C ASP A 201 14.35 3.78 -5.20
N PRO A 202 14.19 4.54 -4.10
CA PRO A 202 15.24 4.98 -3.19
C PRO A 202 15.65 3.89 -2.19
N GLY A 203 16.96 3.70 -2.04
CA GLY A 203 17.54 3.18 -0.80
C GLY A 203 17.55 1.67 -0.59
N SER A 204 17.27 0.84 -1.60
CA SER A 204 17.85 -0.52 -1.64
C SER A 204 19.17 -0.57 -2.42
N CYS A 205 19.46 0.42 -3.26
CA CYS A 205 20.75 0.59 -3.94
C CYS A 205 21.65 1.64 -3.26
N MET A 206 22.97 1.41 -3.30
CA MET A 206 24.01 2.32 -2.82
C MET A 206 24.70 3.02 -3.99
N LEU A 207 24.29 4.26 -4.25
CA LEU A 207 24.82 5.14 -5.30
C LEU A 207 26.36 5.15 -5.36
N GLY A 208 26.90 5.03 -6.58
CA GLY A 208 28.33 5.08 -6.85
C GLY A 208 29.11 3.80 -6.53
N TYR A 209 28.49 2.80 -5.89
CA TYR A 209 29.12 1.52 -5.56
C TYR A 209 28.59 0.34 -6.35
N GLY A 210 27.60 0.55 -7.22
CA GLY A 210 27.11 -0.39 -8.23
C GLY A 210 26.22 0.36 -9.22
N ARG A 211 25.61 -0.38 -10.15
CA ARG A 211 24.53 0.17 -10.99
C ARG A 211 23.22 0.16 -10.20
N CYS A 212 22.45 1.24 -10.23
CA CYS A 212 21.10 1.28 -9.65
C CYS A 212 20.01 1.29 -10.74
N ASP A 213 18.74 1.11 -10.37
CA ASP A 213 17.62 1.31 -11.32
C ASP A 213 17.39 2.82 -11.60
N SER A 214 17.75 3.69 -10.66
CA SER A 214 17.82 5.15 -10.83
C SER A 214 18.87 5.62 -11.85
N ASP A 215 19.86 4.79 -12.20
CA ASP A 215 20.84 5.10 -13.26
C ASP A 215 20.20 5.03 -14.66
N ALA A 216 19.11 4.27 -14.82
CA ALA A 216 18.34 4.23 -16.06
C ALA A 216 17.94 5.65 -16.49
N THR A 217 18.07 5.93 -17.78
CA THR A 217 17.87 7.26 -18.35
C THR A 217 16.93 7.09 -19.54
N PRO A 218 15.75 7.73 -19.52
CA PRO A 218 14.77 7.60 -20.60
C PRO A 218 15.36 7.86 -21.98
N ALA A 219 14.75 7.22 -22.98
CA ALA A 219 15.08 7.47 -24.37
C ALA A 219 14.69 8.91 -24.80
N GLY A 220 15.12 9.31 -26.00
CA GLY A 220 14.68 10.57 -26.60
C GLY A 220 15.49 11.82 -26.20
N PRO A 221 14.95 13.02 -26.48
CA PRO A 221 15.67 14.28 -26.33
C PRO A 221 15.75 14.75 -24.87
N SER A 222 16.96 15.08 -24.39
CA SER A 222 17.15 15.62 -23.04
C SER A 222 16.65 17.05 -22.90
N THR A 223 15.93 17.32 -21.81
CA THR A 223 15.40 18.64 -21.42
C THR A 223 16.41 19.49 -20.65
N ALA A 224 17.62 18.99 -20.35
CA ALA A 224 18.63 19.68 -19.55
C ALA A 224 18.98 21.10 -20.06
N ASN A 225 18.99 21.27 -21.40
CA ASN A 225 19.27 22.55 -22.06
C ASN A 225 18.01 23.25 -22.62
N ALA A 226 16.81 22.81 -22.21
CA ALA A 226 15.55 23.44 -22.62
C ALA A 226 15.35 24.80 -21.93
N VAL A 227 14.68 25.74 -22.62
CA VAL A 227 14.44 27.09 -22.11
C VAL A 227 13.55 27.07 -20.86
N ARG A 228 13.99 27.73 -19.79
CA ARG A 228 13.36 27.71 -18.45
C ARG A 228 12.58 28.98 -18.12
N ASP A 229 11.89 29.56 -19.10
CA ASP A 229 11.05 30.75 -18.90
C ASP A 229 10.08 30.55 -17.74
N LEU A 230 10.03 31.49 -16.80
CA LEU A 230 9.11 31.40 -15.67
C LEU A 230 7.69 31.74 -16.14
N LYS A 231 6.79 30.77 -16.03
CA LYS A 231 5.40 30.82 -16.49
C LYS A 231 4.42 31.12 -15.35
N GLY A 232 3.29 31.71 -15.69
CA GLY A 232 2.16 31.91 -14.77
C GLY A 232 2.40 32.93 -13.66
N PRO A 233 1.39 33.12 -12.78
CA PRO A 233 1.44 34.08 -11.68
C PRO A 233 2.06 33.51 -10.39
N ILE A 234 2.39 32.21 -10.37
CA ILE A 234 2.77 31.48 -9.15
C ILE A 234 4.27 31.59 -8.89
N THR A 235 4.66 31.63 -7.61
CA THR A 235 6.06 31.77 -7.19
C THR A 235 6.95 30.58 -7.61
N TYR A 236 8.20 30.91 -7.91
CA TYR A 236 9.31 29.96 -8.13
C TYR A 236 10.39 30.09 -7.03
N THR A 237 10.29 31.09 -6.15
CA THR A 237 11.23 31.33 -5.05
C THR A 237 10.83 30.59 -3.78
N ASP A 238 9.54 30.56 -3.48
CA ASP A 238 9.01 30.20 -2.16
C ASP A 238 8.34 28.82 -2.16
N ASP A 239 8.20 28.23 -0.98
CA ASP A 239 7.51 26.94 -0.78
C ASP A 239 6.01 27.17 -0.59
N ILE A 240 5.19 26.35 -1.27
CA ILE A 240 3.73 26.54 -1.36
C ILE A 240 3.01 25.51 -0.47
N TYR A 241 2.22 25.96 0.51
CA TYR A 241 1.57 25.09 1.50
C TYR A 241 0.04 25.10 1.46
N ASP A 242 -0.57 26.22 1.04
CA ASP A 242 -1.98 26.57 1.17
C ASP A 242 -2.62 26.92 -0.19
N CYS A 243 -3.96 27.03 -0.24
CA CYS A 243 -4.66 27.51 -1.44
C CYS A 243 -4.95 29.02 -1.36
N VAL A 244 -5.07 29.67 -2.52
CA VAL A 244 -5.59 31.05 -2.62
C VAL A 244 -7.08 31.08 -2.94
N GLN A 245 -7.65 29.94 -3.35
CA GLN A 245 -9.09 29.76 -3.56
C GLN A 245 -9.78 29.22 -2.31
N SER A 246 -10.98 29.72 -2.04
CA SER A 246 -11.80 29.31 -0.90
C SER A 246 -12.84 28.24 -1.26
N ASN A 247 -13.16 27.39 -0.28
CA ASN A 247 -14.11 26.26 -0.35
C ASN A 247 -13.65 25.12 -1.27
N VAL A 248 -12.35 24.84 -1.26
CA VAL A 248 -11.72 23.80 -2.07
C VAL A 248 -10.76 22.96 -1.23
N VAL A 249 -10.43 21.77 -1.75
CA VAL A 249 -9.29 20.98 -1.31
C VAL A 249 -8.46 20.65 -2.55
N ALA A 250 -7.19 21.05 -2.57
CA ALA A 250 -6.23 20.48 -3.50
C ALA A 250 -5.98 19.01 -3.08
N LEU A 251 -6.55 18.09 -3.84
CA LEU A 251 -6.35 16.65 -3.66
C LEU A 251 -5.04 16.28 -4.35
N THR A 252 -4.06 15.78 -3.60
CA THR A 252 -2.75 15.42 -4.17
C THR A 252 -2.32 14.00 -3.80
N TYR A 253 -1.74 13.30 -4.78
CA TYR A 253 -1.38 11.90 -4.69
C TYR A 253 0.05 11.68 -5.18
N ASP A 254 0.87 11.11 -4.30
CA ASP A 254 2.32 10.99 -4.48
C ASP A 254 2.74 9.54 -4.78
N ASP A 255 4.02 9.37 -5.17
CA ASP A 255 4.69 8.13 -5.62
C ASP A 255 4.17 7.44 -6.89
N GLY A 256 2.94 7.71 -7.34
CA GLY A 256 2.30 7.08 -8.49
C GLY A 256 3.02 7.22 -9.86
N PRO A 257 2.47 6.57 -10.92
CA PRO A 257 1.33 5.67 -10.88
C PRO A 257 1.78 4.30 -10.34
N TYR A 258 0.82 3.53 -9.83
CA TYR A 258 1.00 2.15 -9.40
C TYR A 258 -0.34 1.39 -9.43
N ASN A 259 -0.43 0.25 -8.72
CA ASN A 259 -1.51 -0.72 -8.83
C ASN A 259 -2.94 -0.16 -8.61
N TYR A 260 -3.10 0.88 -7.78
CA TYR A 260 -4.42 1.40 -7.40
C TYR A 260 -4.81 2.72 -8.10
N THR A 261 -3.92 3.28 -8.92
CA THR A 261 -4.11 4.58 -9.58
C THR A 261 -5.32 4.60 -10.52
N SER A 262 -5.62 3.49 -11.21
CA SER A 262 -6.78 3.43 -12.12
C SER A 262 -8.10 3.54 -11.34
N ASP A 263 -8.21 2.82 -10.22
CA ASP A 263 -9.40 2.84 -9.37
C ASP A 263 -9.62 4.23 -8.77
N LEU A 264 -8.52 4.89 -8.36
CA LEU A 264 -8.57 6.27 -7.86
C LEU A 264 -9.10 7.26 -8.91
N LEU A 265 -8.70 7.13 -10.17
CA LEU A 265 -9.21 7.95 -11.26
C LEU A 265 -10.72 7.73 -11.48
N ASP A 266 -11.20 6.50 -11.42
CA ASP A 266 -12.64 6.21 -11.50
C ASP A 266 -13.42 6.70 -10.26
N ILE A 267 -12.83 6.65 -9.06
CA ILE A 267 -13.41 7.26 -7.85
C ILE A 267 -13.50 8.78 -8.03
N LEU A 268 -12.41 9.48 -8.33
CA LEU A 268 -12.39 10.94 -8.55
C LEU A 268 -13.44 11.39 -9.58
N LYS A 269 -13.48 10.69 -10.72
CA LYS A 269 -14.46 10.88 -11.80
C LYS A 269 -15.90 10.66 -11.35
N SER A 270 -16.16 9.63 -10.53
CA SER A 270 -17.50 9.39 -9.96
C SER A 270 -17.93 10.49 -8.97
N TYR A 271 -16.97 11.19 -8.35
CA TYR A 271 -17.24 12.36 -7.51
C TYR A 271 -17.34 13.67 -8.30
N GLY A 272 -16.78 13.73 -9.51
CA GLY A 272 -16.66 14.96 -10.29
C GLY A 272 -15.55 15.87 -9.76
N PHE A 273 -14.53 15.30 -9.11
CA PHE A 273 -13.40 16.01 -8.52
C PHE A 273 -12.15 15.89 -9.40
N GLN A 274 -11.30 16.92 -9.36
CA GLN A 274 -9.96 16.89 -9.95
C GLN A 274 -8.91 16.73 -8.84
N ALA A 275 -7.69 16.38 -9.23
CA ALA A 275 -6.59 16.07 -8.33
C ALA A 275 -5.25 16.35 -9.02
N THR A 276 -4.16 16.30 -8.26
CA THR A 276 -2.79 16.48 -8.74
C THR A 276 -1.95 15.25 -8.40
N PHE A 277 -1.40 14.59 -9.41
CA PHE A 277 -0.56 13.43 -9.21
C PHE A 277 0.92 13.85 -9.28
N PHE A 278 1.65 13.73 -8.18
CA PHE A 278 3.09 13.95 -8.12
C PHE A 278 3.78 12.62 -8.45
N ILE A 279 4.13 12.47 -9.73
CA ILE A 279 4.56 11.21 -10.33
C ILE A 279 6.07 11.00 -10.18
N THR A 280 6.45 9.81 -9.71
CA THR A 280 7.85 9.34 -9.71
C THR A 280 8.15 8.52 -10.96
N GLY A 281 9.36 8.68 -11.52
CA GLY A 281 9.71 8.18 -12.86
C GLY A 281 10.24 6.74 -12.94
N ASN A 282 11.06 6.32 -11.97
CA ASN A 282 11.38 4.92 -11.68
C ASN A 282 11.72 4.82 -10.18
N ASN A 283 10.83 4.20 -9.41
CA ASN A 283 10.77 4.26 -7.95
C ASN A 283 10.34 2.91 -7.36
N ASN A 284 10.95 2.50 -6.25
CA ASN A 284 10.76 1.20 -5.60
C ASN A 284 10.93 -0.02 -6.53
N GLY A 285 11.66 0.12 -7.65
CA GLY A 285 11.79 -0.93 -8.67
C GLY A 285 10.55 -1.12 -9.55
N LYS A 286 9.61 -0.17 -9.60
CA LYS A 286 8.40 -0.26 -10.42
C LYS A 286 8.65 -0.26 -11.93
N GLY A 287 9.80 0.27 -12.38
CA GLY A 287 10.13 0.45 -13.79
C GLY A 287 9.92 1.89 -14.28
N GLU A 288 10.44 2.17 -15.47
CA GLU A 288 10.46 3.49 -16.09
C GLU A 288 9.07 3.85 -16.66
N ILE A 289 8.46 4.93 -16.17
CA ILE A 289 7.06 5.30 -16.46
C ILE A 289 6.69 5.52 -17.93
N ASP A 290 7.67 5.69 -18.83
CA ASP A 290 7.44 5.92 -20.27
C ASP A 290 7.49 4.64 -21.12
N ILE A 291 8.02 3.54 -20.58
CA ILE A 291 8.10 2.24 -21.26
C ILE A 291 7.45 1.07 -20.49
N THR A 292 7.16 1.23 -19.19
CA THR A 292 6.53 0.21 -18.35
C THR A 292 5.01 0.43 -18.25
N GLU A 293 4.23 -0.35 -19.00
CA GLU A 293 2.76 -0.34 -18.88
C GLU A 293 2.32 -0.89 -17.50
N PRO A 294 1.24 -0.34 -16.89
CA PRO A 294 0.25 0.57 -17.49
C PRO A 294 0.59 2.08 -17.42
N TYR A 295 1.78 2.47 -16.94
CA TYR A 295 2.05 3.85 -16.53
C TYR A 295 1.92 4.91 -17.65
N PRO A 296 2.38 4.69 -18.90
CA PRO A 296 2.14 5.62 -20.00
C PRO A 296 0.65 5.85 -20.27
N SER A 297 -0.18 4.80 -20.17
CA SER A 297 -1.63 4.89 -20.37
C SER A 297 -2.33 5.63 -19.23
N LEU A 298 -1.91 5.41 -17.98
CA LEU A 298 -2.47 6.08 -16.80
C LEU A 298 -2.14 7.58 -16.77
N ILE A 299 -0.92 7.97 -17.12
CA ILE A 299 -0.52 9.39 -17.18
C ILE A 299 -1.28 10.12 -18.30
N LYS A 300 -1.50 9.47 -19.46
CA LYS A 300 -2.40 9.99 -20.51
C LYS A 300 -3.84 10.11 -20.02
N ARG A 301 -4.34 9.13 -19.25
CA ARG A 301 -5.67 9.16 -18.63
C ARG A 301 -5.83 10.33 -17.65
N MET A 302 -4.85 10.60 -16.79
CA MET A 302 -4.86 11.75 -15.86
C MET A 302 -5.12 13.07 -16.60
N ILE A 303 -4.34 13.35 -17.66
CA ILE A 303 -4.49 14.56 -18.47
C ILE A 303 -5.86 14.59 -19.18
N ALA A 304 -6.30 13.45 -19.75
CA ALA A 304 -7.56 13.35 -20.49
C ALA A 304 -8.80 13.52 -19.61
N GLU A 305 -8.75 13.11 -18.34
CA GLU A 305 -9.83 13.27 -17.37
C GLU A 305 -9.73 14.61 -16.60
N GLY A 306 -8.76 15.45 -16.94
CA GLY A 306 -8.66 16.86 -16.53
C GLY A 306 -7.78 17.12 -15.30
N HIS A 307 -7.21 16.08 -14.71
CA HIS A 307 -6.30 16.16 -13.57
C HIS A 307 -4.98 16.87 -13.93
N GLN A 308 -4.23 17.28 -12.91
CA GLN A 308 -2.89 17.81 -13.07
C GLN A 308 -1.86 16.69 -12.84
N VAL A 309 -0.81 16.67 -13.66
CA VAL A 309 0.36 15.81 -13.48
C VAL A 309 1.54 16.70 -13.11
N ALA A 310 2.27 16.32 -12.07
CA ALA A 310 3.40 17.05 -11.50
C ALA A 310 4.58 16.10 -11.27
N SER A 311 5.80 16.65 -11.12
CA SER A 311 7.01 15.85 -10.91
C SER A 311 7.24 15.53 -9.43
N HIS A 312 7.63 14.29 -9.14
CA HIS A 312 8.10 13.88 -7.81
C HIS A 312 9.51 13.28 -7.87
N THR A 313 10.36 13.83 -8.76
CA THR A 313 11.72 13.33 -9.09
C THR A 313 11.71 11.99 -9.83
N TRP A 314 12.88 11.48 -10.23
CA TRP A 314 13.02 10.20 -10.92
C TRP A 314 12.81 9.05 -9.94
N SER A 315 13.57 8.99 -8.85
CA SER A 315 13.66 7.85 -7.94
C SER A 315 13.51 8.22 -6.47
N HIS A 316 12.67 9.23 -6.20
CA HIS A 316 12.22 9.61 -4.85
C HIS A 316 13.36 9.80 -3.81
N TYR A 317 14.48 10.40 -4.22
CA TYR A 317 15.52 10.80 -3.27
C TYR A 317 15.17 12.12 -2.59
N SER A 318 15.45 12.23 -1.27
CA SER A 318 15.51 13.53 -0.60
C SER A 318 16.48 14.44 -1.35
N LEU A 319 16.00 15.60 -1.77
CA LEU A 319 16.78 16.51 -2.60
C LEU A 319 17.87 17.22 -1.78
N SER A 320 17.71 17.37 -0.46
CA SER A 320 18.77 17.91 0.38
C SER A 320 19.95 16.96 0.61
N ASN A 321 19.73 15.64 0.54
CA ASN A 321 20.76 14.64 0.84
C ASN A 321 21.55 14.15 -0.38
N ILE A 322 21.34 14.77 -1.56
CA ILE A 322 22.04 14.46 -2.81
C ILE A 322 22.74 15.71 -3.40
N SER A 323 23.70 15.50 -4.31
CA SER A 323 24.42 16.61 -4.95
C SER A 323 23.57 17.39 -5.96
N HIS A 324 24.05 18.57 -6.36
CA HIS A 324 23.46 19.38 -7.43
C HIS A 324 23.26 18.55 -8.72
N GLU A 325 24.30 17.84 -9.16
CA GLU A 325 24.29 17.06 -10.40
C GLU A 325 23.23 15.95 -10.34
N LEU A 326 23.07 15.31 -9.18
CA LEU A 326 22.04 14.29 -8.99
C LEU A 326 20.64 14.90 -8.89
N ARG A 327 20.45 16.07 -8.25
CA ARG A 327 19.16 16.80 -8.31
C ARG A 327 18.76 17.16 -9.74
N MET A 328 19.69 17.68 -10.52
CA MET A 328 19.46 18.02 -11.93
C MET A 328 19.10 16.78 -12.75
N SER A 329 19.82 15.67 -12.57
CA SER A 329 19.52 14.36 -13.17
C SER A 329 18.14 13.85 -12.78
N GLN A 330 17.80 13.90 -11.49
CA GLN A 330 16.53 13.44 -10.91
C GLN A 330 15.32 14.19 -11.47
N MET A 331 15.44 15.49 -11.78
CA MET A 331 14.38 16.22 -12.46
C MET A 331 14.38 15.94 -13.97
N VAL A 332 15.51 16.13 -14.65
CA VAL A 332 15.62 15.99 -16.13
C VAL A 332 15.19 14.61 -16.62
N LYS A 333 15.51 13.52 -15.91
CA LYS A 333 15.04 12.18 -16.30
C LYS A 333 13.51 12.06 -16.26
N ASN A 334 12.86 12.55 -15.21
CA ASN A 334 11.40 12.53 -15.12
C ASN A 334 10.77 13.45 -16.19
N GLU A 335 11.36 14.62 -16.45
CA GLU A 335 10.96 15.50 -17.55
C GLU A 335 11.03 14.82 -18.93
N MET A 336 12.11 14.06 -19.20
CA MET A 336 12.25 13.29 -20.44
C MET A 336 11.17 12.22 -20.57
N ALA A 337 10.89 11.47 -19.51
CA ALA A 337 9.82 10.47 -19.49
C ALA A 337 8.43 11.09 -19.72
N PHE A 338 8.08 12.18 -19.02
CA PHE A 338 6.84 12.92 -19.32
C PHE A 338 6.79 13.39 -20.77
N ASN A 339 7.88 13.96 -21.31
CA ASN A 339 7.95 14.41 -22.69
C ASN A 339 7.74 13.24 -23.68
N ASN A 340 8.22 12.03 -23.40
CA ASN A 340 7.98 10.84 -24.20
C ASN A 340 6.50 10.38 -24.15
N ILE A 341 5.84 10.52 -22.99
CA ILE A 341 4.45 10.07 -22.80
C ILE A 341 3.43 11.08 -23.35
N ILE A 342 3.58 12.37 -23.02
CA ILE A 342 2.57 13.42 -23.28
C ILE A 342 3.09 14.61 -24.11
N GLY A 343 4.34 14.60 -24.58
CA GLY A 343 4.92 15.67 -25.41
C GLY A 343 5.27 16.96 -24.66
N MET A 344 5.20 16.93 -23.33
CA MET A 344 5.41 18.06 -22.42
C MET A 344 5.82 17.55 -21.03
N TRP A 345 6.39 18.40 -20.18
CA TRP A 345 6.73 18.06 -18.78
C TRP A 345 6.23 19.11 -17.78
N PRO A 346 5.97 18.77 -16.50
CA PRO A 346 5.40 19.70 -15.54
C PRO A 346 6.32 20.87 -15.14
N THR A 347 5.72 22.01 -14.79
CA THR A 347 6.34 23.12 -14.02
C THR A 347 6.13 22.99 -12.51
N TYR A 348 5.26 22.09 -12.07
CA TYR A 348 5.01 21.83 -10.66
C TYR A 348 5.77 20.58 -10.19
N MET A 349 6.35 20.65 -8.99
CA MET A 349 6.95 19.50 -8.33
C MET A 349 6.73 19.52 -6.82
N ARG A 350 6.83 18.35 -6.19
CA ARG A 350 6.91 18.19 -4.74
C ARG A 350 8.23 17.51 -4.40
N PRO A 351 9.01 18.00 -3.42
CA PRO A 351 10.19 17.29 -2.94
C PRO A 351 9.83 15.98 -2.22
N PRO A 352 10.46 14.84 -2.57
CA PRO A 352 10.42 13.61 -1.78
C PRO A 352 10.70 13.86 -0.30
N TYR A 353 9.93 13.21 0.57
CA TYR A 353 9.98 13.39 2.04
C TYR A 353 9.77 14.84 2.51
N SER A 354 9.25 15.74 1.68
CA SER A 354 9.23 17.20 1.92
C SER A 354 10.63 17.82 2.11
N ASP A 355 11.69 17.18 1.63
CA ASP A 355 13.08 17.59 1.91
C ASP A 355 13.77 18.27 0.72
N CYS A 356 13.62 19.60 0.67
CA CYS A 356 14.35 20.51 -0.20
C CYS A 356 14.63 21.81 0.56
N THR A 357 15.89 22.10 0.84
CA THR A 357 16.29 23.27 1.65
C THR A 357 17.16 24.26 0.88
N GLN A 358 17.22 25.51 1.36
CA GLN A 358 18.19 26.49 0.86
C GLN A 358 19.64 26.06 1.15
N ALA A 359 19.87 25.44 2.32
CA ALA A 359 21.20 25.08 2.80
C ALA A 359 21.87 23.96 1.98
N SER A 360 21.08 23.04 1.41
CA SER A 360 21.59 22.01 0.48
C SER A 360 21.78 22.53 -0.96
N GLY A 361 21.32 23.75 -1.26
CA GLY A 361 21.24 24.32 -2.60
C GLY A 361 19.97 23.96 -3.38
N CYS A 362 19.11 23.08 -2.86
CA CYS A 362 17.96 22.55 -3.58
C CYS A 362 16.99 23.64 -4.09
N TRP A 363 16.73 24.69 -3.30
CA TRP A 363 15.88 25.81 -3.72
C TRP A 363 16.39 26.49 -5.00
N ALA A 364 17.70 26.73 -5.10
CA ALA A 364 18.31 27.38 -6.26
C ALA A 364 18.25 26.48 -7.51
N ASP A 365 18.43 25.17 -7.34
CA ASP A 365 18.36 24.20 -8.42
C ASP A 365 16.93 24.08 -8.98
N MET A 366 15.92 24.01 -8.11
CA MET A 366 14.51 23.99 -8.53
C MET A 366 14.08 25.32 -9.19
N GLN A 367 14.55 26.46 -8.67
CA GLN A 367 14.32 27.76 -9.30
C GLN A 367 14.98 27.84 -10.69
N THR A 368 16.20 27.32 -10.84
CA THR A 368 16.95 27.30 -12.11
C THR A 368 16.29 26.42 -13.16
N LEU A 369 15.74 25.27 -12.76
CA LEU A 369 14.91 24.41 -13.62
C LEU A 369 13.53 25.00 -13.92
N GLY A 370 13.11 26.05 -13.22
CA GLY A 370 11.81 26.69 -13.36
C GLY A 370 10.68 25.81 -12.84
N TYR A 371 10.79 25.38 -11.58
CA TYR A 371 9.79 24.60 -10.83
C TYR A 371 9.13 25.37 -9.68
N HIS A 372 7.80 25.25 -9.58
CA HIS A 372 7.03 25.55 -8.37
C HIS A 372 7.21 24.41 -7.35
N ARG A 373 7.55 24.72 -6.09
CA ARG A 373 7.77 23.73 -5.02
C ARG A 373 6.53 23.61 -4.13
N VAL A 374 5.82 22.50 -4.25
CA VAL A 374 4.52 22.27 -3.61
C VAL A 374 4.64 21.32 -2.42
N TYR A 375 4.18 21.79 -1.27
CA TYR A 375 4.07 21.06 -0.01
C TYR A 375 2.58 20.78 0.26
N PHE A 376 2.15 20.86 1.53
CA PHE A 376 0.79 20.60 2.00
C PHE A 376 0.62 21.19 3.39
N ASP A 377 -0.59 21.62 3.75
CA ASP A 377 -0.97 21.99 5.12
C ASP A 377 -1.78 20.88 5.81
N LEU A 378 -2.23 19.87 5.06
CA LEU A 378 -2.94 18.69 5.56
C LEU A 378 -2.27 17.37 5.15
N ASP A 379 -1.42 16.88 6.05
CA ASP A 379 -0.89 15.51 6.05
C ASP A 379 -1.97 14.51 6.52
N THR A 380 -2.32 13.54 5.68
CA THR A 380 -3.30 12.49 6.04
C THR A 380 -2.68 11.29 6.76
N GLN A 381 -1.35 11.19 6.80
CA GLN A 381 -0.59 10.08 7.40
C GLN A 381 -1.02 8.70 6.90
N ASP A 382 -1.50 8.61 5.67
CA ASP A 382 -2.02 7.38 5.07
C ASP A 382 -0.93 6.31 4.88
N TYR A 383 0.28 6.74 4.50
CA TYR A 383 1.52 5.94 4.46
C TYR A 383 1.96 5.38 5.83
N LEU A 384 1.57 6.03 6.94
CA LEU A 384 1.77 5.51 8.31
C LEU A 384 0.66 4.54 8.74
N ASN A 385 -0.47 4.51 8.01
CA ASN A 385 -1.66 3.75 8.33
C ASN A 385 -2.13 2.82 7.18
N PRO A 386 -1.23 2.08 6.48
CA PRO A 386 -1.56 1.39 5.23
C PRO A 386 -2.44 0.14 5.42
N LEU A 387 -2.66 -0.34 6.64
CA LEU A 387 -3.47 -1.52 6.94
C LEU A 387 -4.94 -1.16 7.25
N PRO A 388 -5.92 -2.04 6.96
CA PRO A 388 -7.33 -1.82 7.28
C PRO A 388 -7.59 -1.53 8.77
N THR A 389 -6.76 -2.06 9.67
CA THR A 389 -6.81 -1.83 11.12
C THR A 389 -6.25 -0.48 11.56
N GLN A 390 -5.60 0.27 10.67
CA GLN A 390 -4.91 1.54 10.96
C GLN A 390 -5.57 2.74 10.27
N ILE A 391 -6.09 2.59 9.05
CA ILE A 391 -6.57 3.71 8.20
C ILE A 391 -7.65 4.59 8.83
N GLN A 392 -8.34 4.11 9.87
CA GLN A 392 -9.24 4.93 10.68
C GLN A 392 -8.53 6.14 11.35
N ASN A 393 -7.22 6.07 11.59
CA ASN A 393 -6.42 7.20 12.06
C ASN A 393 -6.42 8.33 11.02
N SER A 394 -6.05 8.04 9.77
CA SER A 394 -6.09 8.99 8.65
C SER A 394 -7.48 9.55 8.38
N LYS A 395 -8.53 8.71 8.48
CA LYS A 395 -9.93 9.17 8.43
C LYS A 395 -10.24 10.20 9.52
N SER A 396 -9.76 9.95 10.73
CA SER A 396 -9.97 10.85 11.87
C SER A 396 -9.20 12.17 11.71
N ILE A 397 -8.03 12.16 11.07
CA ILE A 397 -7.26 13.36 10.72
C ILE A 397 -8.05 14.23 9.72
N VAL A 398 -8.49 13.68 8.58
CA VAL A 398 -9.25 14.47 7.58
C VAL A 398 -10.61 14.93 8.10
N GLN A 399 -11.25 14.14 8.97
CA GLN A 399 -12.49 14.54 9.65
C GLN A 399 -12.26 15.70 10.63
N ALA A 400 -11.17 15.68 11.42
CA ALA A 400 -10.84 16.76 12.33
C ALA A 400 -10.49 18.05 11.56
N ALA A 401 -9.71 17.94 10.49
CA ALA A 401 -9.35 19.04 9.60
C ALA A 401 -10.58 19.70 8.98
N LEU A 402 -11.43 18.93 8.28
CA LEU A 402 -12.69 19.47 7.73
C LEU A 402 -13.73 19.84 8.80
N GLY A 403 -13.51 19.49 10.08
CA GLY A 403 -14.27 20.01 11.22
C GLY A 403 -13.92 21.46 11.60
N VAL A 404 -12.75 21.97 11.19
CA VAL A 404 -12.33 23.35 11.47
C VAL A 404 -13.20 24.35 10.72
N THR A 405 -13.56 25.44 11.39
CA THR A 405 -14.43 26.52 10.89
C THR A 405 -13.69 27.82 10.56
N THR A 406 -12.42 27.94 10.95
CA THR A 406 -11.57 29.11 10.71
C THR A 406 -10.71 29.01 9.45
N THR A 407 -10.53 27.80 8.90
CA THR A 407 -10.01 27.60 7.53
C THR A 407 -11.17 27.50 6.55
N ASN A 408 -10.92 27.85 5.28
CA ASN A 408 -11.86 27.62 4.18
C ASN A 408 -11.26 26.80 3.02
N ASP A 409 -10.04 26.28 3.17
CA ASP A 409 -9.32 25.51 2.16
C ASP A 409 -8.38 24.47 2.80
N TYR A 410 -7.76 23.63 1.96
CA TYR A 410 -6.65 22.73 2.31
C TYR A 410 -5.86 22.31 1.06
N LEU A 411 -4.55 22.16 1.18
CA LEU A 411 -3.68 21.45 0.24
C LEU A 411 -3.27 20.12 0.89
N SER A 412 -3.91 19.03 0.45
CA SER A 412 -3.85 17.72 1.12
C SER A 412 -2.93 16.73 0.43
N ILE A 413 -2.16 15.92 1.18
CA ILE A 413 -1.30 14.84 0.68
C ILE A 413 -1.86 13.45 1.01
N GLN A 414 -1.87 12.58 -0.01
CA GLN A 414 -2.10 11.13 0.06
C GLN A 414 -1.10 10.43 -0.88
N HIS A 415 -1.06 9.10 -0.84
CA HIS A 415 -0.19 8.28 -1.70
C HIS A 415 -1.05 7.24 -2.44
N ASP A 416 -1.12 7.30 -3.77
CA ASP A 416 -1.97 6.36 -4.55
C ASP A 416 -1.37 4.96 -4.72
N ILE A 417 -0.11 4.79 -4.29
CA ILE A 417 0.53 3.47 -4.15
C ILE A 417 0.01 2.67 -2.94
N VAL A 418 -0.73 3.30 -2.01
CA VAL A 418 -1.23 2.66 -0.78
C VAL A 418 -2.70 2.24 -0.95
N GLN A 419 -2.97 0.94 -0.82
CA GLN A 419 -4.30 0.37 -1.07
C GLN A 419 -5.43 1.02 -0.26
N GLN A 420 -5.18 1.25 1.04
CA GLN A 420 -6.19 1.82 1.94
C GLN A 420 -6.41 3.32 1.71
N SER A 421 -5.44 4.02 1.12
CA SER A 421 -5.59 5.42 0.69
C SER A 421 -6.61 5.55 -0.43
N VAL A 422 -6.50 4.71 -1.46
CA VAL A 422 -7.44 4.69 -2.58
C VAL A 422 -8.78 4.06 -2.17
N GLY A 423 -8.76 2.80 -1.71
CA GLY A 423 -9.97 2.00 -1.53
C GLY A 423 -10.80 2.34 -0.28
N ASN A 424 -10.30 3.15 0.66
CA ASN A 424 -10.95 3.35 1.95
C ASN A 424 -10.92 4.81 2.47
N LEU A 425 -9.80 5.52 2.33
CA LEU A 425 -9.67 6.92 2.77
C LEU A 425 -10.26 7.92 1.77
N SER A 426 -9.93 7.81 0.49
CA SER A 426 -10.25 8.84 -0.52
C SER A 426 -11.76 9.05 -0.68
N SER A 427 -12.55 7.98 -0.81
CA SER A 427 -14.02 8.07 -0.90
C SER A 427 -14.65 8.73 0.35
N TYR A 428 -14.21 8.32 1.54
CA TYR A 428 -14.64 8.91 2.81
C TYR A 428 -14.28 10.41 2.91
N TYR A 429 -13.07 10.78 2.48
CA TYR A 429 -12.64 12.18 2.45
C TYR A 429 -13.47 13.00 1.46
N PHE A 430 -13.76 12.45 0.27
CA PHE A 430 -14.53 13.14 -0.76
C PHE A 430 -16.00 13.34 -0.35
N ASP A 431 -16.59 12.40 0.40
CA ASP A 431 -17.91 12.58 1.03
C ASP A 431 -17.91 13.73 2.05
N LEU A 432 -16.87 13.86 2.88
CA LEU A 432 -16.72 14.99 3.81
C LEU A 432 -16.56 16.34 3.07
N ILE A 433 -15.76 16.38 2.01
CA ILE A 433 -15.58 17.58 1.16
C ILE A 433 -16.94 18.01 0.57
N LYS A 434 -17.72 17.07 0.04
CA LYS A 434 -19.08 17.34 -0.47
C LYS A 434 -20.05 17.78 0.62
N ALA A 435 -19.98 17.17 1.81
CA ALA A 435 -20.82 17.54 2.95
C ALA A 435 -20.59 18.99 3.40
N LYS A 436 -19.34 19.47 3.35
CA LYS A 436 -18.95 20.86 3.64
C LYS A 436 -19.30 21.83 2.50
N GLY A 437 -19.82 21.33 1.37
CA GLY A 437 -20.13 22.11 0.17
C GLY A 437 -18.90 22.49 -0.69
N TRP A 438 -17.77 21.84 -0.45
CA TRP A 438 -16.47 22.14 -1.08
C TRP A 438 -16.21 21.27 -2.32
N LYS A 439 -15.11 21.53 -3.02
CA LYS A 439 -14.66 20.75 -4.19
C LYS A 439 -13.25 20.19 -4.03
N GLY A 440 -13.03 18.97 -4.51
CA GLY A 440 -11.69 18.47 -4.82
C GLY A 440 -11.18 19.04 -6.15
N VAL A 441 -10.03 19.72 -6.12
CA VAL A 441 -9.45 20.48 -7.24
C VAL A 441 -7.98 20.13 -7.50
N THR A 442 -7.45 20.61 -8.64
CA THR A 442 -6.01 20.59 -8.94
C THR A 442 -5.25 21.64 -8.11
N VAL A 443 -3.93 21.47 -7.95
CA VAL A 443 -3.06 22.47 -7.30
C VAL A 443 -3.05 23.78 -8.09
N GLY A 444 -2.99 23.71 -9.43
CA GLY A 444 -3.12 24.89 -10.28
C GLY A 444 -4.42 25.67 -10.06
N GLU A 445 -5.56 24.98 -9.95
CA GLU A 445 -6.86 25.62 -9.62
C GLU A 445 -6.88 26.19 -8.19
N CYS A 446 -6.42 25.43 -7.20
CA CYS A 446 -6.23 25.85 -5.79
C CYS A 446 -5.40 27.14 -5.66
N LEU A 447 -4.38 27.30 -6.51
CA LEU A 447 -3.50 28.47 -6.55
C LEU A 447 -3.96 29.57 -7.53
N GLY A 448 -5.07 29.38 -8.23
CA GLY A 448 -5.60 30.35 -9.20
C GLY A 448 -4.83 30.43 -10.54
N ASP A 449 -3.94 29.49 -10.83
CA ASP A 449 -3.27 29.37 -12.13
C ASP A 449 -4.21 28.76 -13.18
N THR A 450 -5.13 29.59 -13.65
CA THR A 450 -6.25 29.20 -14.53
C THR A 450 -5.84 28.83 -15.95
N ASP A 451 -4.63 29.21 -16.40
CA ASP A 451 -4.10 28.80 -17.70
C ASP A 451 -3.28 27.52 -17.55
N LYS A 452 -3.89 26.38 -17.91
CA LYS A 452 -3.26 25.05 -17.85
C LYS A 452 -1.99 24.93 -18.71
N SER A 453 -1.66 25.89 -19.59
CA SER A 453 -0.40 25.94 -20.31
C SER A 453 0.79 26.46 -19.48
N ASN A 454 0.53 27.05 -18.30
CA ASN A 454 1.55 27.36 -17.30
C ASN A 454 2.03 26.12 -16.55
N TRP A 455 1.16 25.12 -16.40
CA TRP A 455 1.44 23.87 -15.66
C TRP A 455 2.49 22.98 -16.34
N TYR A 456 2.81 23.23 -17.62
CA TYR A 456 3.67 22.38 -18.45
C TYR A 456 4.64 23.17 -19.34
N ARG A 457 5.75 22.53 -19.73
CA ARG A 457 6.79 22.99 -20.67
C ARG A 457 6.86 22.05 -21.88
N THR A 458 7.27 22.57 -23.03
CA THR A 458 7.50 21.78 -24.26
C THR A 458 8.89 22.07 -24.81
N LEU A 459 9.45 21.15 -25.59
CA LEU A 459 10.71 21.39 -26.31
C LEU A 459 10.48 22.42 -27.41
N SER A 460 11.33 23.46 -27.45
CA SER A 460 11.24 24.53 -28.45
C SER A 460 11.32 23.97 -29.87
N GLY A 461 10.29 24.20 -30.68
CA GLY A 461 10.12 23.60 -32.02
C GLY A 461 9.09 22.47 -32.07
N SER A 462 8.70 21.89 -30.93
CA SER A 462 7.55 21.00 -30.83
C SER A 462 6.27 21.82 -30.65
N THR A 463 5.57 22.11 -31.76
CA THR A 463 4.24 22.72 -31.71
C THR A 463 3.21 21.71 -31.21
N ALA A 464 2.88 21.77 -29.92
CA ALA A 464 1.69 21.09 -29.39
C ALA A 464 0.45 21.58 -30.16
N SER A 465 -0.19 20.71 -30.92
CA SER A 465 -1.33 21.08 -31.78
C SER A 465 -2.59 21.25 -30.96
N SER A 466 -2.81 22.46 -30.43
CA SER A 466 -3.95 22.85 -29.60
C SER A 466 -5.28 22.89 -30.36
N THR A 467 -5.71 21.75 -30.92
CA THR A 467 -6.97 21.60 -31.68
C THR A 467 -7.68 20.30 -31.30
N ILE A 468 -8.18 20.22 -30.07
CA ILE A 468 -9.26 19.30 -29.71
C ILE A 468 -10.52 20.13 -29.48
N SER A 469 -11.51 19.97 -30.34
CA SER A 469 -12.89 20.44 -30.13
C SER A 469 -13.86 19.51 -30.85
N PRO A 470 -15.03 19.19 -30.26
CA PRO A 470 -15.82 18.04 -30.69
C PRO A 470 -16.98 18.40 -31.62
N THR A 471 -17.20 17.62 -32.66
CA THR A 471 -18.54 17.44 -33.24
C THR A 471 -18.67 16.06 -33.88
N ALA A 472 -19.84 15.45 -33.77
CA ALA A 472 -20.17 14.18 -34.41
C ALA A 472 -20.88 14.41 -35.76
N GLY A 473 -20.97 13.37 -36.59
CA GLY A 473 -22.05 13.25 -37.58
C GLY A 473 -21.65 13.11 -39.04
N VAL A 474 -21.74 11.87 -39.53
CA VAL A 474 -22.32 11.48 -40.84
C VAL A 474 -22.13 12.43 -42.04
N SER A 475 -21.33 11.99 -43.03
CA SER A 475 -21.80 11.79 -44.40
C SER A 475 -20.80 11.04 -45.28
N THR A 476 -21.31 10.23 -46.21
CA THR A 476 -20.53 9.51 -47.23
C THR A 476 -20.32 10.35 -48.49
N SER A 477 -19.14 10.25 -49.11
CA SER A 477 -19.02 10.53 -50.55
C SER A 477 -17.98 9.60 -51.21
N THR A 478 -18.40 9.00 -52.32
CA THR A 478 -17.77 7.86 -52.98
C THR A 478 -16.57 8.24 -53.84
N SER A 479 -15.54 7.39 -53.87
CA SER A 479 -14.76 7.16 -55.10
C SER A 479 -14.40 5.68 -55.23
N VAL A 480 -14.37 5.15 -56.46
CA VAL A 480 -14.38 3.70 -56.73
C VAL A 480 -13.04 3.25 -57.32
N SER A 481 -12.56 2.08 -56.89
CA SER A 481 -11.82 1.18 -57.79
C SER A 481 -12.10 -0.29 -57.44
N THR A 482 -12.04 -1.17 -58.43
CA THR A 482 -12.70 -2.49 -58.43
C THR A 482 -11.78 -3.66 -58.09
N LYS A 483 -12.36 -4.70 -57.48
CA LYS A 483 -12.33 -6.09 -58.01
C LYS A 483 -13.40 -6.98 -57.36
N THR A 484 -13.60 -8.16 -57.93
CA THR A 484 -14.90 -8.90 -57.95
C THR A 484 -14.82 -10.25 -57.22
N SER A 485 -15.98 -10.90 -57.04
CA SER A 485 -16.22 -12.31 -56.67
C SER A 485 -16.19 -12.65 -55.16
N VAL A 486 -17.04 -13.55 -54.61
CA VAL A 486 -18.15 -14.36 -55.18
C VAL A 486 -19.40 -14.30 -54.26
N THR A 487 -20.59 -14.44 -54.84
CA THR A 487 -21.89 -14.62 -54.15
C THR A 487 -21.99 -15.94 -53.37
N SER A 488 -22.66 -15.92 -52.21
CA SER A 488 -23.61 -16.98 -51.80
C SER A 488 -24.56 -16.51 -50.70
N THR A 489 -25.84 -16.85 -50.84
CA THR A 489 -26.94 -16.50 -49.91
C THR A 489 -27.55 -17.82 -49.40
N VAL A 490 -28.15 -17.83 -48.20
CA VAL A 490 -29.48 -18.43 -47.88
C VAL A 490 -29.68 -18.63 -46.37
N VAL A 491 -30.67 -17.88 -45.84
CA VAL A 491 -31.71 -18.23 -44.84
C VAL A 491 -31.40 -19.14 -43.64
N ALA A 492 -31.83 -18.69 -42.45
CA ALA A 492 -31.95 -19.49 -41.23
C ALA A 492 -33.41 -19.92 -40.94
N THR A 493 -33.59 -21.04 -40.22
CA THR A 493 -34.90 -21.47 -39.67
C THR A 493 -34.75 -22.16 -38.30
N THR A 494 -35.75 -22.02 -37.43
CA THR A 494 -35.76 -22.45 -36.01
C THR A 494 -36.69 -23.63 -35.70
N VAL A 495 -36.24 -24.61 -34.90
CA VAL A 495 -36.99 -25.48 -33.96
C VAL A 495 -35.98 -26.11 -32.96
N VAL A 496 -36.19 -26.49 -31.68
CA VAL A 496 -37.29 -26.50 -30.67
C VAL A 496 -37.69 -27.92 -30.17
N SER A 497 -37.61 -28.13 -28.84
CA SER A 497 -38.15 -29.26 -28.02
C SER A 497 -37.53 -30.67 -28.19
N SER A 498 -37.54 -31.60 -27.20
CA SER A 498 -37.72 -31.50 -25.72
C SER A 498 -37.40 -32.84 -24.97
N THR A 499 -37.37 -32.78 -23.62
CA THR A 499 -37.81 -33.81 -22.61
C THR A 499 -37.04 -35.12 -22.28
N SER A 500 -36.58 -35.21 -21.01
CA SER A 500 -36.62 -36.36 -20.03
C SER A 500 -35.88 -37.70 -20.32
N SER A 501 -35.24 -38.37 -19.33
CA SER A 501 -35.89 -39.08 -18.19
C SER A 501 -34.95 -39.47 -17.01
N LYS A 502 -35.52 -40.03 -15.92
CA LYS A 502 -34.87 -40.37 -14.62
C LYS A 502 -34.40 -41.83 -14.48
N PHE A 503 -33.53 -42.13 -13.50
CA PHE A 503 -33.39 -43.47 -12.84
C PHE A 503 -32.81 -43.37 -11.39
N THR A 504 -32.80 -44.49 -10.65
CA THR A 504 -32.48 -44.71 -9.21
C THR A 504 -32.10 -46.20 -8.99
N THR A 505 -31.53 -46.77 -7.91
CA THR A 505 -31.38 -46.48 -6.43
C THR A 505 -30.14 -47.30 -5.90
N SER A 506 -29.81 -47.71 -4.64
CA SER A 506 -30.30 -47.64 -3.22
C SER A 506 -29.29 -48.27 -2.21
N VAL A 507 -29.22 -47.78 -0.95
CA VAL A 507 -29.00 -48.54 0.33
C VAL A 507 -27.63 -49.24 0.62
N ALA A 508 -27.04 -49.26 1.84
CA ALA A 508 -27.11 -48.33 2.99
C ALA A 508 -25.91 -48.37 4.01
N PRO A 509 -25.66 -49.40 4.88
CA PRO A 509 -25.41 -49.07 6.31
C PRO A 509 -24.25 -49.75 7.09
N SER A 510 -24.01 -49.23 8.32
CA SER A 510 -23.30 -49.83 9.50
C SER A 510 -21.79 -49.55 9.64
N SER A 511 -21.17 -49.40 10.83
CA SER A 511 -21.61 -49.24 12.25
C SER A 511 -20.43 -48.62 13.08
N ILE A 512 -20.51 -48.21 14.37
CA ILE A 512 -20.50 -49.04 15.62
C ILE A 512 -20.72 -48.13 16.89
N LYS A 513 -21.53 -48.63 17.84
CA LYS A 513 -21.55 -48.51 19.35
C LYS A 513 -20.80 -47.33 20.05
N THR A 514 -21.39 -46.49 20.92
CA THR A 514 -22.02 -46.70 22.27
C THR A 514 -21.10 -47.27 23.38
N SER A 515 -21.14 -46.89 24.68
CA SER A 515 -21.77 -45.80 25.48
C SER A 515 -21.38 -45.99 26.99
N LYS A 516 -21.86 -45.13 27.91
CA LYS A 516 -21.92 -45.27 29.41
C LYS A 516 -20.61 -45.05 30.21
N THR A 517 -20.61 -44.63 31.50
CA THR A 517 -21.59 -43.96 32.40
C THR A 517 -20.84 -43.37 33.64
N THR A 518 -21.49 -42.50 34.42
CA THR A 518 -21.07 -41.89 35.71
C THR A 518 -20.95 -42.93 36.87
N THR A 519 -20.65 -42.68 38.16
CA THR A 519 -20.61 -41.48 39.05
C THR A 519 -19.88 -41.82 40.37
N SER A 520 -19.24 -40.86 41.07
CA SER A 520 -19.05 -40.84 42.55
C SER A 520 -18.44 -39.50 43.03
N VAL A 521 -18.43 -39.21 44.35
CA VAL A 521 -18.25 -37.83 44.89
C VAL A 521 -17.51 -37.78 46.24
N VAL A 522 -16.87 -36.63 46.53
CA VAL A 522 -16.35 -36.08 47.81
C VAL A 522 -15.01 -36.59 48.36
N ALA A 523 -14.01 -35.69 48.37
CA ALA A 523 -13.04 -35.50 49.45
C ALA A 523 -12.41 -34.09 49.37
N THR A 524 -12.25 -33.41 50.52
CA THR A 524 -11.53 -32.12 50.66
C THR A 524 -10.80 -32.11 52.01
N PRO A 525 -9.47 -32.26 52.04
CA PRO A 525 -8.55 -31.11 52.03
C PRO A 525 -7.35 -31.35 51.06
N THR A 526 -6.47 -30.40 50.72
CA THR A 526 -5.78 -29.37 51.53
C THR A 526 -5.33 -28.22 50.60
N ALA A 527 -5.16 -26.99 51.11
CA ALA A 527 -4.65 -25.88 50.31
C ALA A 527 -3.19 -26.10 49.86
N PRO A 528 -2.88 -26.12 48.55
CA PRO A 528 -1.50 -26.18 48.07
C PRO A 528 -0.82 -24.82 48.23
N THR A 529 0.43 -24.80 48.70
CA THR A 529 1.27 -23.60 48.69
C THR A 529 1.51 -23.15 47.25
N THR A 530 1.13 -21.92 46.90
CA THR A 530 1.31 -21.36 45.57
C THR A 530 2.79 -21.38 45.16
N PRO A 531 3.17 -22.03 44.04
CA PRO A 531 4.52 -21.91 43.51
C PRO A 531 4.82 -20.45 43.16
N ALA A 532 6.06 -20.01 43.39
CA ALA A 532 6.49 -18.68 42.97
C ALA A 532 6.40 -18.59 41.44
N LYS A 533 5.77 -17.52 40.92
CA LYS A 533 5.66 -17.31 39.47
C LYS A 533 7.05 -17.14 38.85
N SER A 534 7.45 -18.07 38.00
CA SER A 534 8.59 -17.92 37.10
C SER A 534 8.22 -16.97 35.96
N CYS A 535 9.00 -15.90 35.77
CA CYS A 535 8.87 -15.03 34.59
C CYS A 535 9.16 -15.83 33.32
N ALA A 536 8.36 -15.65 32.26
CA ALA A 536 8.67 -16.24 30.95
C ALA A 536 9.92 -15.58 30.34
N VAL A 537 10.09 -14.27 30.57
CA VAL A 537 11.32 -13.50 30.33
C VAL A 537 11.48 -12.48 31.47
N LYS A 538 12.70 -12.22 31.95
CA LYS A 538 13.01 -11.16 32.92
C LYS A 538 13.95 -10.12 32.29
N ALA A 539 13.64 -8.84 32.45
CA ALA A 539 14.39 -7.71 31.89
C ALA A 539 14.58 -6.63 32.96
N GLY A 540 15.79 -6.48 33.51
CA GLY A 540 15.98 -5.71 34.74
C GLY A 540 15.10 -6.29 35.86
N ASP A 541 14.29 -5.46 36.51
CA ASP A 541 13.29 -5.90 37.49
C ASP A 541 11.90 -6.21 36.89
N TRP A 542 11.68 -5.89 35.62
CA TRP A 542 10.45 -6.24 34.90
C TRP A 542 10.40 -7.74 34.58
N CYS A 543 9.19 -8.31 34.65
CA CYS A 543 8.92 -9.74 34.56
C CYS A 543 7.75 -9.98 33.60
N GLY A 544 8.03 -10.58 32.43
CA GLY A 544 7.02 -10.89 31.42
C GLY A 544 6.19 -12.11 31.81
N ASN A 545 4.88 -11.95 31.84
CA ASN A 545 3.93 -13.01 32.24
C ASN A 545 3.14 -13.51 31.03
N VAL A 546 3.17 -14.81 30.78
CA VAL A 546 2.15 -15.48 29.95
C VAL A 546 0.99 -15.84 30.87
N THR A 547 -0.21 -15.31 30.63
CA THR A 547 -1.38 -15.66 31.46
C THR A 547 -1.89 -17.07 31.09
N PRO A 548 -2.26 -17.92 32.07
CA PRO A 548 -2.71 -19.29 31.77
C PRO A 548 -3.98 -19.37 30.91
N PHE A 549 -4.02 -20.34 30.01
CA PHE A 549 -5.10 -20.68 29.10
C PHE A 549 -5.21 -22.19 28.83
N ASP A 550 -6.43 -22.58 28.51
CA ASP A 550 -6.95 -23.95 28.43
C ASP A 550 -7.95 -24.14 27.26
N ASN A 551 -8.25 -23.05 26.54
CA ASN A 551 -9.13 -23.03 25.38
C ASN A 551 -8.80 -21.84 24.45
N LEU A 552 -9.39 -21.81 23.25
CA LEU A 552 -9.11 -20.78 22.25
C LEU A 552 -9.33 -19.34 22.76
N ARG A 553 -10.44 -19.10 23.49
CA ARG A 553 -10.80 -17.75 23.97
C ARG A 553 -9.85 -17.28 25.08
N THR A 554 -9.43 -18.18 25.97
CA THR A 554 -8.41 -17.85 26.98
C THR A 554 -7.03 -17.67 26.34
N CYS A 555 -6.70 -18.45 25.31
CA CYS A 555 -5.46 -18.30 24.53
C CYS A 555 -5.38 -16.94 23.83
N GLN A 556 -6.41 -16.57 23.07
CA GLN A 556 -6.49 -15.27 22.38
C GLN A 556 -6.42 -14.10 23.37
N LYS A 557 -7.09 -14.20 24.52
CA LYS A 557 -6.99 -13.19 25.58
C LYS A 557 -5.58 -13.10 26.16
N SER A 558 -4.91 -14.23 26.40
CA SER A 558 -3.53 -14.26 26.86
C SER A 558 -2.55 -13.66 25.85
N SER A 559 -2.74 -13.93 24.55
CA SER A 559 -1.97 -13.31 23.47
C SER A 559 -2.12 -11.79 23.46
N ALA A 560 -3.34 -11.27 23.65
CA ALA A 560 -3.59 -9.84 23.74
C ALA A 560 -2.92 -9.20 24.98
N THR A 561 -3.04 -9.82 26.16
CA THR A 561 -2.37 -9.36 27.39
C THR A 561 -0.84 -9.36 27.23
N CYS A 562 -0.27 -10.42 26.62
CA CYS A 562 1.16 -10.54 26.37
C CYS A 562 1.72 -9.34 25.58
N TYR A 563 1.03 -8.88 24.53
CA TYR A 563 1.49 -7.70 23.78
C TYR A 563 1.46 -6.42 24.62
N SER A 564 0.44 -6.24 25.46
CA SER A 564 0.36 -5.11 26.41
C SER A 564 1.54 -5.12 27.37
N ASP A 565 1.79 -6.26 28.05
CA ASP A 565 2.96 -6.47 28.90
C ASP A 565 4.28 -6.22 28.12
N SER A 566 4.36 -6.63 26.85
CA SER A 566 5.57 -6.46 26.03
C SER A 566 5.88 -4.99 25.69
N LEU A 567 4.85 -4.16 25.56
CA LEU A 567 5.00 -2.71 25.37
C LEU A 567 5.48 -2.04 26.67
N ASP A 568 4.92 -2.48 27.81
CA ASP A 568 5.36 -2.03 29.14
C ASP A 568 6.81 -2.46 29.47
N CYS A 569 7.36 -3.49 28.83
CA CYS A 569 8.73 -3.94 29.04
C CYS A 569 9.76 -2.84 28.75
N VAL A 570 9.69 -2.18 27.58
CA VAL A 570 10.69 -1.16 27.21
C VAL A 570 10.61 0.06 28.13
N THR A 571 9.37 0.45 28.48
CA THR A 571 9.06 1.58 29.37
C THR A 571 9.59 1.35 30.80
N ASN A 572 9.44 0.14 31.34
CA ASN A 572 9.77 -0.15 32.75
C ASN A 572 11.15 -0.81 32.96
N ALA A 573 11.65 -1.62 32.02
CA ALA A 573 12.99 -2.22 32.07
C ALA A 573 14.09 -1.26 31.56
N GLY A 574 13.70 -0.22 30.81
CA GLY A 574 14.60 0.75 30.22
C GLY A 574 15.33 0.27 28.96
N TRP A 575 15.74 1.23 28.13
CA TRP A 575 16.23 1.04 26.76
C TRP A 575 17.42 0.07 26.60
N LYS A 576 18.22 -0.15 27.65
CA LYS A 576 19.33 -1.13 27.62
C LYS A 576 18.87 -2.58 27.55
N ASN A 577 17.60 -2.86 27.84
CA ASN A 577 17.00 -4.20 27.84
C ASN A 577 16.16 -4.51 26.58
N VAL A 578 16.15 -3.65 25.55
CA VAL A 578 15.29 -3.79 24.36
C VAL A 578 15.41 -5.16 23.66
N LYS A 579 16.60 -5.76 23.57
CA LYS A 579 16.80 -7.11 23.00
C LYS A 579 16.04 -8.20 23.80
N THR A 580 15.99 -8.04 25.12
CA THR A 580 15.26 -8.93 26.04
C THR A 580 13.76 -8.70 25.94
N CYS A 581 13.31 -7.45 25.82
CA CYS A 581 11.89 -7.14 25.57
C CYS A 581 11.41 -7.70 24.22
N GLY A 582 12.18 -7.54 23.14
CA GLY A 582 11.88 -8.13 21.84
C GLY A 582 11.82 -9.66 21.86
N THR A 583 12.60 -10.31 22.73
CA THR A 583 12.49 -11.76 22.97
C THR A 583 11.14 -12.14 23.56
N PHE A 584 10.57 -11.32 24.45
CA PHE A 584 9.21 -11.51 24.96
C PHE A 584 8.13 -11.19 23.91
N THR A 585 8.29 -10.12 23.12
CA THR A 585 7.39 -9.82 21.99
C THR A 585 7.32 -10.99 20.99
N ALA A 586 8.45 -11.65 20.71
CA ALA A 586 8.50 -12.85 19.88
C ALA A 586 7.77 -14.07 20.51
N ILE A 587 7.69 -14.16 21.84
CA ILE A 587 6.85 -15.15 22.53
C ILE A 587 5.37 -14.79 22.34
N CYS A 588 4.99 -13.51 22.43
CA CYS A 588 3.61 -13.08 22.16
C CYS A 588 3.18 -13.36 20.71
N GLN A 589 4.07 -13.16 19.73
CA GLN A 589 3.86 -13.53 18.32
C GLN A 589 3.69 -15.04 18.13
N LYS A 590 4.58 -15.85 18.73
CA LYS A 590 4.43 -17.31 18.74
C LYS A 590 3.11 -17.73 19.40
N MET A 591 2.68 -17.04 20.45
CA MET A 591 1.40 -17.30 21.11
C MET A 591 0.20 -16.96 20.20
N THR A 592 0.24 -15.85 19.46
CA THR A 592 -0.80 -15.52 18.46
C THR A 592 -0.93 -16.64 17.42
N LEU A 593 0.19 -17.05 16.84
CA LEU A 593 0.25 -18.12 15.83
C LEU A 593 -0.15 -19.48 16.41
N TYR A 594 0.19 -19.77 17.66
CA TYR A 594 -0.27 -20.96 18.37
C TYR A 594 -1.79 -20.92 18.57
N CYS A 595 -2.36 -19.81 19.06
CA CYS A 595 -3.81 -19.68 19.24
C CYS A 595 -4.59 -19.86 17.92
N LEU A 596 -4.05 -19.38 16.80
CA LEU A 596 -4.62 -19.57 15.46
C LEU A 596 -4.52 -21.02 14.95
N LYS A 597 -3.53 -21.81 15.39
CA LYS A 597 -3.34 -23.21 15.00
C LYS A 597 -4.08 -24.20 15.91
N CYS A 598 -4.08 -23.97 17.23
CA CYS A 598 -4.71 -24.83 18.23
C CYS A 598 -6.25 -24.86 18.10
N LEU A 599 -6.83 -23.91 17.36
CA LEU A 599 -8.21 -23.92 16.81
C LEU A 599 -8.67 -25.28 16.27
N LYS A 600 -7.75 -26.10 15.72
CA LYS A 600 -8.05 -27.43 15.14
C LYS A 600 -7.66 -28.62 16.04
N GLN A 601 -7.02 -28.40 17.19
CA GLN A 601 -6.40 -29.48 18.00
C GLN A 601 -6.58 -29.35 19.54
N GLY A 602 -7.10 -28.22 20.04
CA GLY A 602 -7.17 -27.90 21.46
C GLY A 602 -5.98 -27.04 21.91
N CYS A 603 -6.23 -26.07 22.79
CA CYS A 603 -5.28 -25.02 23.17
C CYS A 603 -4.89 -25.14 24.65
N SER A 604 -3.60 -25.22 24.97
CA SER A 604 -3.13 -25.17 26.37
C SER A 604 -1.71 -24.63 26.49
N ASN A 605 -1.40 -23.98 27.62
CA ASN A 605 -0.04 -23.53 27.97
C ASN A 605 1.00 -24.63 27.81
N THR A 606 0.72 -25.83 28.32
CA THR A 606 1.64 -26.99 28.26
C THR A 606 2.01 -27.38 26.82
N ALA A 607 1.09 -27.22 25.87
CA ALA A 607 1.35 -27.49 24.45
C ALA A 607 1.91 -26.28 23.69
N PHE A 608 1.87 -25.08 24.28
CA PHE A 608 2.57 -23.88 23.79
C PHE A 608 4.03 -23.80 24.29
N GLY A 609 4.31 -24.34 25.48
CA GLY A 609 5.66 -24.46 26.05
C GLY A 609 6.04 -23.42 27.12
N TYR A 610 5.07 -22.72 27.71
CA TYR A 610 5.25 -21.73 28.78
C TYR A 610 4.15 -21.86 29.84
#